data_AF-A0A1Q2HY77-F1
#
_entry.id   AF-A0A1Q2HY77-F1
#
_cell.length_a   1.000
_cell.length_b   1.000
_cell.length_c   1.000
_cell.angle_alpha   90.00
_cell.angle_beta   90.00
_cell.angle_gamma   90.00
#
_symmetry.space_group_name_H-M   'P 1'
#
loop_
_entity.id
_entity.type
_entity.pdbx_description
1 polymer ?
#
loop_
_entity_poly.entity_id
_entity_poly.type
_entity_poly.pdbx_seq_one_letter_code
_entity_poly.pdbx_strand_id
1 'polypeptide(L)'
;MVNRLLNTLDRLDAKMVFYGQEKPRGPNDETAENETSRYDHAMKQLIQRVNRSLPDGENYLLLMDKQGPKERMEIFASSAAFMFSHREADRLLEPPLEVESHLYQTVQCADWLCALVGRIAGYKYDPGFNEHSWAVTYFGERLAKIVSEQSKIRAADNGKDMYGNHLGSHTQCFSYTEIRRHLERR
;
A
#
# COMPACT_ATOMS: atom_id res chain seq x y z
N MET A 1 13.78 -9.21 -14.96
CA MET A 1 13.72 -9.95 -13.68
C MET A 1 12.31 -9.89 -13.08
N VAL A 2 11.78 -8.69 -12.81
CA VAL A 2 10.42 -8.45 -12.27
C VAL A 2 9.30 -9.19 -13.02
N ASN A 3 9.29 -9.22 -14.37
CA ASN A 3 8.25 -9.95 -15.10
C ASN A 3 8.22 -11.46 -14.79
N ARG A 4 9.38 -12.08 -14.58
CA ARG A 4 9.45 -13.51 -14.20
C ARG A 4 8.89 -13.72 -12.80
N LEU A 5 9.13 -12.78 -11.89
CA LEU A 5 8.56 -12.78 -10.54
C LEU A 5 7.03 -12.67 -10.59
N LEU A 6 6.48 -11.69 -11.31
CA LEU A 6 5.02 -11.53 -11.44
C LEU A 6 4.34 -12.76 -12.04
N ASN A 7 4.93 -13.34 -13.08
CA ASN A 7 4.43 -14.60 -13.66
C ASN A 7 4.51 -15.77 -12.67
N THR A 8 5.50 -15.77 -11.77
CA THR A 8 5.63 -16.80 -10.74
C THR A 8 4.56 -16.62 -9.66
N LEU A 9 4.29 -15.39 -9.24
CA LEU A 9 3.21 -15.06 -8.30
C LEU A 9 1.84 -15.46 -8.86
N ASP A 10 1.58 -15.13 -10.13
CA ASP A 10 0.35 -15.52 -10.84
C ASP A 10 0.17 -17.05 -10.87
N ARG A 11 1.24 -17.78 -11.23
CA ARG A 11 1.23 -19.26 -11.26
C ARG A 11 1.02 -19.89 -9.87
N LEU A 12 1.48 -19.23 -8.81
CA LEU A 12 1.30 -19.68 -7.42
C LEU A 12 -0.05 -19.27 -6.83
N ASP A 13 -0.92 -18.63 -7.62
CA ASP A 13 -2.15 -17.98 -7.17
C ASP A 13 -1.92 -17.04 -5.97
N ALA A 14 -0.75 -16.39 -5.93
CA ALA A 14 -0.41 -15.47 -4.88
C ALA A 14 -1.29 -14.22 -5.01
N LYS A 15 -1.76 -13.71 -3.86
CA LYS A 15 -2.53 -12.46 -3.81
C LYS A 15 -1.69 -11.33 -3.24
N MET A 16 -1.64 -10.22 -3.97
CA MET A 16 -1.09 -8.95 -3.51
C MET A 16 -2.20 -8.14 -2.84
N VAL A 17 -1.97 -7.69 -1.61
CA VAL A 17 -2.85 -6.76 -0.91
C VAL A 17 -2.08 -5.48 -0.64
N PHE A 18 -2.66 -4.32 -0.95
CA PHE A 18 -2.06 -3.02 -0.59
C PHE A 18 -3.08 -2.04 -0.03
N TYR A 19 -2.59 -1.18 0.84
CA TYR A 19 -3.28 0.03 1.25
C TYR A 19 -2.31 1.22 1.18
N GLY A 20 -2.83 2.36 0.73
CA GLY A 20 -2.09 3.63 0.76
C GLY A 20 -3.04 4.80 0.88
N GLN A 21 -2.47 5.97 1.16
CA GLN A 21 -3.19 7.24 1.16
C GLN A 21 -2.34 8.25 0.40
N GLU A 22 -2.97 8.97 -0.54
CA GLU A 22 -2.37 10.12 -1.19
C GLU A 22 -1.99 11.14 -0.12
N LYS A 23 -0.76 11.64 -0.19
CA LYS A 23 -0.31 12.68 0.75
C LYS A 23 -1.05 13.98 0.44
N PRO A 24 -1.64 14.65 1.44
CA PRO A 24 -2.22 15.97 1.25
C PRO A 24 -1.18 16.94 0.66
N ARG A 25 -1.62 17.82 -0.22
CA ARG A 25 -0.74 18.81 -0.85
C ARG A 25 -0.66 20.07 0.01
N GLY A 26 0.52 20.37 0.54
CA GLY A 26 0.75 21.54 1.37
C GLY A 26 1.75 21.26 2.49
N PRO A 27 2.21 22.29 3.21
CA PRO A 27 3.08 22.11 4.36
C PRO A 27 2.34 21.46 5.55
N ASN A 28 3.09 20.80 6.44
CA ASN A 28 2.53 19.94 7.50
C ASN A 28 1.67 20.69 8.53
N ASP A 29 1.93 21.98 8.71
CA ASP A 29 1.18 22.90 9.55
C ASP A 29 -0.25 23.16 9.04
N GLU A 30 -0.47 23.09 7.72
CA GLU A 30 -1.79 23.21 7.09
C GLU A 30 -2.57 21.88 7.05
N THR A 31 -1.87 20.73 7.04
CA THR A 31 -2.50 19.41 6.82
C THR A 31 -2.85 18.67 8.11
N ALA A 32 -2.25 19.05 9.25
CA ALA A 32 -2.48 18.48 10.58
C ALA A 32 -2.28 16.94 10.70
N GLU A 33 -1.67 16.29 9.70
CA GLU A 33 -1.41 14.86 9.72
C GLU A 33 0.05 14.53 10.07
N ASN A 34 0.25 13.80 11.17
CA ASN A 34 1.58 13.30 11.56
C ASN A 34 1.90 11.95 10.91
N GLU A 35 3.20 11.67 10.71
CA GLU A 35 3.67 10.45 10.02
C GLU A 35 3.32 9.16 10.77
N THR A 36 3.46 9.17 12.10
CA THR A 36 3.18 8.00 12.95
C THR A 36 1.73 7.56 12.86
N SER A 37 0.78 8.49 12.95
CA SER A 37 -0.66 8.23 12.84
C SER A 37 -1.05 7.76 11.44
N ARG A 38 -0.41 8.29 10.39
CA ARG A 38 -0.61 7.77 9.02
C ARG A 38 -0.14 6.34 8.88
N TYR A 39 1.06 6.04 9.41
CA TYR A 39 1.61 4.70 9.37
C TYR A 39 0.72 3.71 10.13
N ASP A 40 0.32 4.07 11.35
CA ASP A 40 -0.58 3.27 12.18
C ASP A 40 -1.93 3.01 11.50
N HIS A 41 -2.53 4.05 10.93
CA HIS A 41 -3.76 3.92 10.17
C HIS A 41 -3.58 2.98 8.96
N ALA A 42 -2.49 3.15 8.20
CA ALA A 42 -2.20 2.30 7.05
C ALA A 42 -1.99 0.83 7.45
N MET A 43 -1.31 0.57 8.56
CA MET A 43 -1.11 -0.77 9.11
C MET A 43 -2.44 -1.43 9.46
N LYS A 44 -3.31 -0.73 10.20
CA LYS A 44 -4.65 -1.23 10.56
C LYS A 44 -5.49 -1.50 9.32
N GLN A 45 -5.46 -0.61 8.32
CA GLN A 45 -6.16 -0.80 7.06
C GLN A 45 -5.62 -1.98 6.25
N LEU A 46 -4.31 -2.24 6.31
CA LEU A 46 -3.70 -3.41 5.67
C LEU A 46 -4.13 -4.71 6.36
N ILE A 47 -4.08 -4.76 7.70
CA ILE A 47 -4.55 -5.91 8.50
C ILE A 47 -6.00 -6.25 8.15
N GLN A 48 -6.90 -5.26 8.17
CA GLN A 48 -8.32 -5.46 7.80
C GLN A 48 -8.48 -6.06 6.40
N ARG A 49 -7.69 -5.60 5.42
CA ARG A 49 -7.79 -6.06 4.03
C ARG A 49 -7.24 -7.44 3.82
N VAL A 50 -6.12 -7.78 4.46
CA VAL A 50 -5.62 -9.14 4.47
C VAL A 50 -6.66 -10.06 5.10
N ASN A 51 -7.22 -9.68 6.25
CA ASN A 51 -8.24 -10.46 6.93
C ASN A 51 -9.46 -10.76 6.03
N ARG A 52 -9.96 -9.75 5.32
CA ARG A 52 -11.07 -9.89 4.36
C ARG A 52 -10.70 -10.58 3.04
N SER A 53 -9.41 -10.70 2.71
CA SER A 53 -8.93 -11.36 1.48
C SER A 53 -8.70 -12.86 1.66
N LEU A 54 -8.63 -13.34 2.91
CA LEU A 54 -8.41 -14.74 3.21
C LEU A 54 -9.72 -15.54 3.12
N PRO A 55 -9.64 -16.82 2.68
CA PRO A 55 -10.76 -17.75 2.81
C PRO A 55 -11.24 -17.87 4.27
N ASP A 56 -12.50 -18.28 4.45
CA ASP A 56 -13.05 -18.47 5.78
C ASP A 56 -12.33 -19.60 6.55
N GLY A 57 -12.05 -19.34 7.83
CA GLY A 57 -11.36 -20.27 8.72
C GLY A 57 -9.83 -20.25 8.63
N GLU A 58 -9.25 -19.49 7.70
CA GLU A 58 -7.80 -19.33 7.57
C GLU A 58 -7.27 -18.23 8.50
N ASN A 59 -6.13 -18.49 9.13
CA ASN A 59 -5.41 -17.52 9.95
C ASN A 59 -4.05 -17.20 9.33
N TYR A 60 -3.43 -16.09 9.73
CA TYR A 60 -2.16 -15.65 9.15
C TYR A 60 -1.19 -15.05 10.16
N LEU A 61 0.07 -15.05 9.76
CA LEU A 61 1.15 -14.27 10.37
C LEU A 61 1.55 -13.15 9.41
N LEU A 62 1.79 -11.96 9.93
CA LEU A 62 2.31 -10.85 9.15
C LEU A 62 3.81 -10.69 9.42
N LEU A 63 4.62 -10.86 8.38
CA LEU A 63 6.06 -10.61 8.43
C LEU A 63 6.36 -9.26 7.77
N MET A 64 7.20 -8.46 8.41
CA MET A 64 7.56 -7.10 7.98
C MET A 64 9.07 -6.93 7.94
N ASP A 65 9.56 -6.01 7.11
CA ASP A 65 10.96 -5.62 7.20
C ASP A 65 11.23 -4.85 8.50
N LYS A 66 12.41 -5.08 9.07
CA LYS A 66 12.88 -4.49 10.31
C LYS A 66 12.83 -2.97 10.24
N GLN A 67 12.17 -2.38 11.23
CA GLN A 67 12.14 -0.93 11.42
C GLN A 67 13.13 -0.52 12.52
N GLY A 68 13.22 0.78 12.80
CA GLY A 68 13.97 1.25 13.96
C GLY A 68 13.37 0.74 15.28
N PRO A 69 14.14 0.69 16.39
CA PRO A 69 13.68 0.10 17.65
C PRO A 69 12.44 0.78 18.25
N LYS A 70 12.28 2.09 18.02
CA LYS A 70 11.14 2.86 18.52
C LYS A 70 9.88 2.53 17.74
N GLU A 71 10.00 2.56 16.41
CA GLU A 71 8.92 2.25 15.48
C GLU A 71 8.41 0.82 15.72
N ARG A 72 9.32 -0.14 15.92
CA ARG A 72 8.97 -1.52 16.25
C ARG A 72 8.02 -1.64 17.45
N MET A 73 8.33 -0.93 18.54
CA MET A 73 7.53 -1.00 19.76
C MET A 73 6.15 -0.37 19.57
N GLU A 74 6.08 0.75 18.85
CA GLU A 74 4.83 1.43 18.53
C GLU A 74 3.92 0.57 17.63
N ILE A 75 4.49 -0.04 16.59
CA ILE A 75 3.79 -0.96 15.68
C ILE A 75 3.27 -2.18 16.43
N PHE A 76 4.11 -2.79 17.27
CA PHE A 76 3.73 -3.93 18.07
C PHE A 76 2.56 -3.59 19.00
N ALA A 77 2.69 -2.52 19.79
CA ALA A 77 1.67 -2.13 20.77
C ALA A 77 0.34 -1.78 20.09
N SER A 78 0.38 -1.00 19.00
CA SER A 78 -0.84 -0.60 18.30
C SER A 78 -1.52 -1.78 17.58
N SER A 79 -0.74 -2.67 16.95
CA SER A 79 -1.29 -3.85 16.26
C SER A 79 -1.88 -4.84 17.26
N ALA A 80 -1.20 -5.08 18.38
CA ALA A 80 -1.72 -5.93 19.45
C ALA A 80 -3.03 -5.38 20.02
N ALA A 81 -3.08 -4.08 20.34
CA ALA A 81 -4.30 -3.44 20.80
C ALA A 81 -5.44 -3.55 19.77
N PHE A 82 -5.13 -3.41 18.47
CA PHE A 82 -6.09 -3.55 17.40
C PHE A 82 -6.64 -4.99 17.27
N MET A 83 -5.77 -6.01 17.34
CA MET A 83 -6.16 -7.43 17.31
C MET A 83 -7.21 -7.78 18.38
N PHE A 84 -7.01 -7.31 19.61
CA PHE A 84 -7.91 -7.63 20.73
C PHE A 84 -9.14 -6.71 20.83
N SER A 85 -9.23 -5.65 20.02
CA SER A 85 -10.33 -4.68 20.07
C SER A 85 -11.17 -4.59 18.79
N HIS A 86 -10.74 -5.20 17.69
CA HIS A 86 -11.44 -5.16 16.40
C HIS A 86 -11.64 -6.54 15.81
N ARG A 87 -12.90 -6.88 15.49
CA ARG A 87 -13.25 -8.13 14.79
C ARG A 87 -12.62 -8.25 13.40
N GLU A 88 -12.16 -7.16 12.82
CA GLU A 88 -11.52 -7.18 11.51
C GLU A 88 -10.03 -7.53 11.55
N ALA A 89 -9.51 -7.91 12.72
CA ALA A 89 -8.14 -8.39 12.93
C ALA A 89 -8.11 -9.75 13.67
N ASP A 90 -9.24 -10.44 13.77
CA ASP A 90 -9.43 -11.65 14.55
C ASP A 90 -8.72 -12.90 13.99
N ARG A 91 -8.33 -12.90 12.71
CA ARG A 91 -7.56 -13.99 12.08
C ARG A 91 -6.04 -13.76 12.06
N LEU A 92 -5.56 -12.63 12.57
CA LEU A 92 -4.13 -12.40 12.78
C LEU A 92 -3.70 -13.11 14.05
N LEU A 93 -2.77 -14.07 13.95
CA LEU A 93 -2.40 -14.94 15.08
C LEU A 93 -1.54 -14.24 16.14
N GLU A 94 -0.65 -13.35 15.70
CA GLU A 94 0.29 -12.62 16.55
C GLU A 94 0.51 -11.22 15.97
N PRO A 95 0.89 -10.23 16.79
CA PRO A 95 1.30 -8.92 16.27
C PRO A 95 2.41 -9.07 15.21
N PRO A 96 2.52 -8.14 14.24
CA PRO A 96 3.45 -8.26 13.14
C PRO A 96 4.89 -8.53 13.59
N LEU A 97 5.53 -9.50 12.95
CA LEU A 97 6.89 -9.92 13.24
C LEU A 97 7.85 -9.22 12.28
N GLU A 98 8.92 -8.66 12.83
CA GLU A 98 9.97 -8.04 12.02
C GLU A 98 11.08 -9.02 11.67
N VAL A 99 11.52 -8.99 10.42
CA VAL A 99 12.63 -9.78 9.89
C VAL A 99 13.57 -8.88 9.09
N GLU A 100 14.80 -9.30 8.89
CA GLU A 100 15.79 -8.51 8.16
C GLU A 100 15.71 -8.83 6.66
N SER A 101 15.15 -7.91 5.85
CA SER A 101 14.85 -8.14 4.43
C SER A 101 16.02 -8.72 3.62
N HIS A 102 17.26 -8.35 3.91
CA HIS A 102 18.44 -8.90 3.22
C HIS A 102 18.61 -10.43 3.36
N LEU A 103 17.99 -11.05 4.37
CA LEU A 103 17.97 -12.50 4.58
C LEU A 103 16.73 -13.19 4.00
N TYR A 104 15.65 -12.43 3.72
CA TYR A 104 14.34 -12.98 3.34
C TYR A 104 13.89 -12.48 1.96
N GLN A 105 14.00 -13.35 0.96
CA GLN A 105 13.62 -13.05 -0.43
C GLN A 105 12.14 -12.69 -0.60
N THR A 106 11.26 -13.22 0.26
CA THR A 106 9.82 -12.89 0.25
C THR A 106 9.56 -11.45 0.67
N VAL A 107 10.34 -10.90 1.61
CA VAL A 107 10.25 -9.49 2.02
C VAL A 107 10.80 -8.59 0.93
N GLN A 108 11.95 -8.95 0.32
CA GLN A 108 12.48 -8.22 -0.85
C GLN A 108 11.49 -8.20 -2.01
N CYS A 109 10.77 -9.30 -2.24
CA CYS A 109 9.69 -9.37 -3.22
C CYS A 109 8.58 -8.34 -2.91
N ALA A 110 8.15 -8.26 -1.65
CA ALA A 110 7.17 -7.28 -1.21
C ALA A 110 7.65 -5.83 -1.44
N ASP A 111 8.93 -5.53 -1.19
CA ASP A 111 9.52 -4.21 -1.46
C ASP A 111 9.50 -3.87 -2.95
N TRP A 112 9.83 -4.83 -3.83
CA TRP A 112 9.77 -4.61 -5.27
C TRP A 112 8.33 -4.35 -5.75
N LEU A 113 7.35 -5.10 -5.24
CA LEU A 113 5.94 -4.87 -5.55
C LEU A 113 5.48 -3.49 -5.05
N CYS A 114 5.85 -3.13 -3.83
CA CYS A 114 5.57 -1.83 -3.23
C CYS A 114 6.17 -0.70 -4.09
N ALA A 115 7.42 -0.84 -4.54
CA ALA A 115 8.08 0.13 -5.38
C ALA A 115 7.44 0.28 -6.77
N LEU A 116 6.83 -0.78 -7.34
CA LEU A 116 6.07 -0.68 -8.58
C LEU A 116 4.73 0.02 -8.38
N VAL A 117 3.98 -0.39 -7.35
CA VAL A 117 2.69 0.24 -7.02
C VAL A 117 2.89 1.71 -6.65
N GLY A 118 3.95 2.06 -5.93
CA GLY A 118 4.29 3.45 -5.61
C GLY A 118 4.57 4.31 -6.85
N ARG A 119 5.24 3.76 -7.87
CA ARG A 119 5.45 4.48 -9.15
C ARG A 119 4.15 4.68 -9.93
N ILE A 120 3.31 3.63 -9.99
CA ILE A 120 1.99 3.71 -10.62
C ILE A 120 1.10 4.73 -9.89
N ALA A 121 1.11 4.70 -8.56
CA ALA A 121 0.38 5.66 -7.74
C ALA A 121 0.88 7.09 -7.97
N GLY A 122 2.20 7.30 -7.96
CA GLY A 122 2.80 8.61 -8.26
C GLY A 122 2.35 9.16 -9.61
N TYR A 123 2.44 8.36 -10.68
CA TYR A 123 1.95 8.72 -12.01
C TYR A 123 0.46 9.11 -12.04
N LYS A 124 -0.36 8.42 -11.24
CA LYS A 124 -1.82 8.64 -11.19
C LYS A 124 -2.20 9.87 -10.38
N TYR A 125 -1.51 10.13 -9.28
CA TYR A 125 -1.90 11.18 -8.32
C TYR A 125 -1.13 12.49 -8.49
N ASP A 126 -0.03 12.52 -9.25
CA ASP A 126 0.75 13.73 -9.41
C ASP A 126 1.32 13.87 -10.85
N PRO A 127 0.94 14.93 -11.59
CA PRO A 127 1.48 15.22 -12.91
C PRO A 127 3.00 15.33 -12.96
N GLY A 128 3.64 15.68 -11.84
CA GLY A 128 5.09 15.76 -11.71
C GLY A 128 5.81 14.43 -11.86
N PHE A 129 5.09 13.30 -11.83
CA PHE A 129 5.63 11.96 -12.00
C PHE A 129 5.18 11.29 -13.31
N ASN A 130 4.93 12.08 -14.36
CA ASN A 130 4.50 11.56 -15.66
C ASN A 130 5.51 10.57 -16.27
N GLU A 131 6.80 10.72 -15.93
CA GLU A 131 7.88 9.81 -16.31
C GLU A 131 7.69 8.39 -15.77
N HIS A 132 6.86 8.17 -14.75
CA HIS A 132 6.55 6.85 -14.21
C HIS A 132 5.47 6.09 -14.99
N SER A 133 4.93 6.66 -16.08
CA SER A 133 3.93 6.00 -16.95
C SER A 133 4.36 4.62 -17.47
N TRP A 134 5.67 4.37 -17.63
CA TRP A 134 6.20 3.06 -18.03
C TRP A 134 5.81 1.94 -17.05
N ALA A 135 5.61 2.25 -15.77
CA ALA A 135 5.26 1.25 -14.77
C ALA A 135 3.88 0.65 -15.06
N VAL A 136 2.93 1.48 -15.50
CA VAL A 136 1.61 1.06 -15.96
C VAL A 136 1.75 0.19 -17.21
N THR A 137 2.47 0.67 -18.22
CA THR A 137 2.63 -0.01 -19.51
C THR A 137 3.25 -1.41 -19.38
N TYR A 138 4.30 -1.56 -18.58
CA TYR A 138 5.04 -2.82 -18.51
C TYR A 138 4.52 -3.79 -17.45
N PHE A 139 3.96 -3.27 -16.35
CA PHE A 139 3.65 -4.09 -15.17
C PHE A 139 2.18 -4.01 -14.72
N GLY A 140 1.43 -2.98 -15.11
CA GLY A 140 0.08 -2.71 -14.62
C GLY A 140 -0.89 -3.88 -14.80
N GLU A 141 -1.00 -4.41 -16.02
CA GLU A 141 -1.88 -5.55 -16.33
C GLU A 141 -1.50 -6.82 -15.57
N ARG A 142 -0.19 -7.06 -15.34
CA ARG A 142 0.27 -8.25 -14.60
C ARG A 142 0.00 -8.12 -13.10
N LEU A 143 0.20 -6.92 -12.55
CA LEU A 143 -0.13 -6.64 -11.16
C LEU A 143 -1.65 -6.76 -10.93
N ALA A 144 -2.47 -6.20 -11.82
CA ALA A 144 -3.92 -6.24 -11.69
C ALA A 144 -4.50 -7.66 -11.56
N LYS A 145 -3.86 -8.67 -12.18
CA LYS A 145 -4.27 -10.08 -12.09
C LYS A 145 -4.09 -10.71 -10.72
N ILE A 146 -3.06 -10.30 -9.98
CA ILE A 146 -2.71 -10.90 -8.70
C ILE A 146 -3.18 -10.08 -7.51
N VAL A 147 -3.73 -8.88 -7.74
CA VAL A 147 -4.16 -8.00 -6.65
C VAL A 147 -5.54 -8.40 -6.13
N SER A 148 -5.67 -8.44 -4.80
CA SER A 148 -6.96 -8.59 -4.12
C SER A 148 -7.86 -7.37 -4.34
N GLU A 149 -9.16 -7.61 -4.53
CA GLU A 149 -10.21 -6.59 -4.64
C GLU A 149 -10.29 -5.66 -3.42
N GLN A 150 -9.79 -6.12 -2.26
CA GLN A 150 -9.73 -5.32 -1.04
C GLN A 150 -8.67 -4.20 -1.11
N SER A 151 -7.76 -4.23 -2.09
CA SER A 151 -6.66 -3.29 -2.20
C SER A 151 -7.10 -1.91 -2.67
N LYS A 152 -6.54 -0.86 -2.05
CA LYS A 152 -6.95 0.52 -2.28
C LYS A 152 -5.84 1.53 -1.98
N ILE A 153 -5.68 2.55 -2.82
CA ILE A 153 -5.07 3.82 -2.42
C ILE A 153 -6.18 4.86 -2.31
N ARG A 154 -6.28 5.46 -1.12
CA ARG A 154 -7.25 6.52 -0.83
C ARG A 154 -6.75 7.85 -1.38
N ALA A 155 -7.55 8.53 -2.18
CA ALA A 155 -7.23 9.86 -2.66
C ALA A 155 -7.35 10.91 -1.54
N ALA A 156 -6.60 12.01 -1.68
CA ALA A 156 -6.80 13.21 -0.89
C ALA A 156 -8.00 13.99 -1.44
N ASP A 157 -8.68 14.73 -0.56
CA ASP A 157 -9.73 15.68 -0.92
C ASP A 157 -10.78 15.14 -1.92
N ASN A 158 -10.86 15.74 -3.11
CA ASN A 158 -11.84 15.38 -4.17
C ASN A 158 -11.24 14.49 -5.26
N GLY A 159 -10.04 13.94 -5.05
CA GLY A 159 -9.42 12.98 -5.96
C GLY A 159 -10.18 11.66 -6.04
N LYS A 160 -9.76 10.78 -6.96
CA LYS A 160 -10.37 9.46 -7.15
C LYS A 160 -9.51 8.37 -6.53
N ASP A 161 -10.15 7.50 -5.75
CA ASP A 161 -9.49 6.32 -5.20
C ASP A 161 -8.97 5.38 -6.31
N MET A 162 -7.84 4.74 -6.05
CA MET A 162 -7.23 3.75 -6.94
C MET A 162 -7.41 2.36 -6.36
N TYR A 163 -7.95 1.45 -7.15
CA TYR A 163 -8.14 0.04 -6.80
C TYR A 163 -7.23 -0.86 -7.65
N GLY A 164 -7.15 -2.15 -7.33
CA GLY A 164 -6.29 -3.10 -8.04
C GLY A 164 -6.51 -3.17 -9.55
N ASN A 165 -7.78 -3.15 -9.98
CA ASN A 165 -8.17 -3.14 -11.39
C ASN A 165 -7.76 -1.86 -12.14
N HIS A 166 -7.37 -0.79 -11.43
CA HIS A 166 -6.91 0.46 -12.03
C HIS A 166 -5.41 0.45 -12.37
N LEU A 167 -4.65 -0.57 -11.95
CA LEU A 167 -3.19 -0.61 -12.12
C LEU A 167 -2.75 -0.70 -13.59
N GLY A 168 -3.54 -1.34 -14.47
CA GLY A 168 -3.30 -1.41 -15.91
C GLY A 168 -3.78 -0.17 -16.70
N SER A 169 -4.58 0.70 -16.06
CA SER A 169 -5.16 1.86 -16.73
C SER A 169 -4.21 3.05 -16.72
N HIS A 170 -4.11 3.76 -17.84
CA HIS A 170 -3.42 5.05 -17.92
C HIS A 170 -4.25 6.24 -17.38
N THR A 171 -5.44 5.98 -16.85
CA THR A 171 -6.28 7.03 -16.25
C THR A 171 -5.63 7.56 -14.97
N GLN A 172 -5.55 8.90 -14.88
CA GLN A 172 -5.05 9.63 -13.73
C GLN A 172 -6.17 9.90 -12.70
N CYS A 173 -5.78 10.09 -11.45
CA CYS A 173 -6.65 10.08 -10.27
C CYS A 173 -6.68 11.41 -9.50
N PHE A 174 -5.82 12.37 -9.85
CA PHE A 174 -5.77 13.67 -9.19
C PHE A 174 -6.97 14.57 -9.50
N SER A 175 -7.23 15.53 -8.61
CA SER A 175 -8.16 16.64 -8.83
C SER A 175 -7.45 17.81 -9.53
N TYR A 176 -7.98 18.26 -10.67
CA TYR A 176 -7.42 19.41 -11.41
C TYR A 176 -7.43 20.72 -10.60
N THR A 177 -8.39 20.85 -9.68
CA THR A 177 -8.53 22.04 -8.82
C THR A 177 -7.41 22.12 -7.79
N GLU A 178 -6.93 20.99 -7.26
CA GLU A 178 -5.82 20.92 -6.31
C GLU A 178 -4.46 21.16 -6.98
N ILE A 179 -4.26 20.66 -8.19
CA ILE A 179 -3.04 20.94 -8.97
C ILE A 179 -2.88 22.44 -9.23
N ARG A 180 -3.95 23.13 -9.66
CA ARG A 180 -3.91 24.58 -9.93
C ARG A 180 -3.53 25.39 -8.71
N ARG A 181 -4.15 25.14 -7.55
CA ARG A 181 -3.83 25.84 -6.30
C ARG A 181 -2.36 25.70 -5.88
N HIS A 182 -1.72 24.56 -6.16
CA HIS A 182 -0.31 24.36 -5.83
C HIS A 182 0.63 25.02 -6.84
N LEU A 183 0.28 25.03 -8.13
CA LEU A 183 1.07 25.70 -9.17
C LEU A 183 1.01 27.23 -9.05
N GLU A 184 -0.10 27.80 -8.57
CA GLU A 184 -0.28 29.24 -8.37
C GLU A 184 0.41 29.78 -7.10
N ARG A 185 0.87 28.89 -6.20
CA ARG A 185 1.58 29.24 -4.95
C ARG A 185 3.11 29.08 -5.04
N ARG A 186 3.64 28.71 -6.20
CA ARG A 186 5.09 28.63 -6.49
C ARG A 186 5.52 29.80 -7.37
#